data_AF-A0A127PP91-F1
#
_entry.id   AF-A0A127PP91-F1
#
_cell.length_a   1.000
_cell.length_b   1.000
_cell.length_c   1.000
_cell.angle_alpha   90.00
_cell.angle_beta   90.00
_cell.angle_gamma   90.00
#
_symmetry.space_group_name_H-M   'P 1'
#
loop_
_entity.id
_entity.type
_entity.pdbx_description
1 polymer ?
#
loop_
_entity_poly.entity_id
_entity_poly.type
_entity_poly.pdbx_seq_one_letter_code
_entity_poly.pdbx_strand_id
1 'polypeptide(L)' 'MVLEAKKNPNGWVYVIAGNYGPNDAVPPEAIAGAWKVDSSGTIVAGSFQANPKYKPNHDK' A
#
# COMPACT_ATOMS: atom_id res chain seq x y z
N MET A 1 -1.36 -1.04 9.10
CA MET A 1 -2.24 -1.70 8.11
C MET A 1 -3.71 -1.72 8.50
N VAL A 2 -4.12 -2.39 9.58
CA VAL A 2 -5.56 -2.53 9.93
C VAL A 2 -6.26 -1.19 10.23
N LEU A 3 -5.57 -0.22 10.83
CA LEU A 3 -6.12 1.10 11.13
C LEU A 3 -6.33 1.97 9.88
N GLU A 4 -5.48 1.83 8.86
CA GLU A 4 -5.60 2.59 7.61
C GLU A 4 -6.72 2.05 6.71
N ALA A 5 -6.96 0.73 6.76
CA ALA A 5 -8.10 0.12 6.07
C ALA A 5 -9.44 0.66 6.58
N LYS A 6 -9.59 0.80 7.91
CA LYS A 6 -10.81 1.35 8.53
C LYS A 6 -11.10 2.79 8.14
N LYS A 7 -10.07 3.57 7.80
CA LYS A 7 -10.22 4.94 7.33
C LYS A 7 -10.58 5.03 5.84
N ASN A 8 -10.42 3.94 5.08
CA ASN A 8 -10.60 3.89 3.63
C ASN A 8 -11.49 2.72 3.19
N PRO A 9 -12.78 2.67 3.60
CA PRO A 9 -13.72 1.63 3.16
C PRO A 9 -13.91 1.70 1.63
N ASN A 10 -14.03 0.54 0.98
CA ASN A 10 -14.04 0.38 -0.48
C ASN A 10 -12.79 0.91 -1.21
N GLY A 11 -11.71 1.18 -0.48
CA GLY A 11 -10.46 1.71 -1.02
C GLY A 11 -9.36 0.67 -1.18
N TRP A 12 -8.12 1.17 -1.19
CA TRP A 12 -6.91 0.38 -1.24
C TRP A 12 -5.95 0.85 -0.16
N VAL A 13 -5.28 -0.09 0.51
CA VAL A 13 -4.17 0.20 1.43
C VAL A 13 -2.87 -0.18 0.74
N TYR A 14 -2.01 0.80 0.52
CA TYR A 14 -0.72 0.61 -0.15
C TYR A 14 0.37 0.21 0.84
N VAL A 15 1.25 -0.68 0.40
CA VAL A 15 2.53 -0.98 1.05
C VAL A 15 3.58 -0.14 0.37
N ILE A 16 4.26 0.68 1.15
CA ILE A 16 5.39 1.47 0.69
C ILE A 16 6.60 0.95 1.46
N ALA A 17 7.66 0.57 0.74
CA ALA A 17 8.94 0.25 1.32
C ALA A 17 9.83 1.50 1.23
N GLY A 18 10.32 1.96 2.36
CA GLY A 18 11.08 3.21 2.50
C GLY A 18 10.42 4.18 3.47
N ASN A 19 11.10 5.29 3.74
CA ASN A 19 10.68 6.27 4.74
C ASN A 19 10.18 7.53 4.02
N TYR A 20 8.88 7.57 3.73
CA TYR A 20 8.23 8.69 3.05
C TYR A 20 7.31 9.41 4.02
N GLY A 21 7.42 10.73 4.07
CA GLY A 21 6.50 11.60 4.80
C GLY A 21 5.12 11.68 4.14
N PRO A 22 4.11 12.21 4.85
CA PRO A 22 2.73 12.32 4.34
C PRO A 22 2.59 13.24 3.12
N ASN A 23 3.58 14.10 2.86
CA ASN A 23 3.62 15.02 1.72
C ASN A 23 4.71 14.63 0.70
N ASP A 24 5.44 13.54 0.93
CA ASP A 24 6.49 13.12 0.00
C ASP A 24 5.88 12.39 -1.19
N ALA A 25 6.38 12.72 -2.38
CA ALA A 25 6.03 11.98 -3.58
C ALA A 25 6.65 10.58 -3.50
N VAL A 26 5.80 9.57 -3.32
CA VAL A 26 6.23 8.17 -3.28
C VAL A 26 6.43 7.68 -4.72
N PRO A 27 7.66 7.32 -5.13
CA PRO A 27 7.90 6.79 -6.46
C PRO A 27 7.22 5.42 -6.59
N PRO A 28 6.72 5.06 -7.78
CA PRO A 28 6.06 3.77 -8.00
C PRO A 28 6.99 2.57 -7.75
N GLU A 29 8.31 2.77 -7.81
CA GLU A 29 9.30 1.71 -7.51
C GLU A 29 9.38 1.36 -6.02
N ALA A 30 8.94 2.26 -5.13
CA ALA A 30 8.91 2.07 -3.69
C ALA A 30 7.59 1.46 -3.18
N ILE A 31 6.56 1.38 -4.03
CA ILE A 31 5.28 0.77 -3.67
C ILE A 31 5.41 -0.73 -3.87
N ALA A 32 5.42 -1.52 -2.80
CA ALA A 32 5.50 -2.98 -2.88
C ALA A 32 4.20 -3.62 -3.40
N GLY A 33 3.06 -2.99 -3.13
CA GLY A 33 1.76 -3.45 -3.58
C GLY A 33 0.62 -2.77 -2.87
N ALA A 34 -0.58 -3.31 -3.03
CA ALA A 34 -1.76 -2.82 -2.33
C ALA A 34 -2.70 -3.97 -1.95
N TRP A 35 -3.44 -3.79 -0.86
CA TRP A 35 -4.60 -4.62 -0.55
C TRP A 35 -5.89 -3.85 -0.80
N LYS A 36 -6.88 -4.56 -1.34
CA LYS A 36 -8.24 -4.05 -1.42
C LYS A 36 -8.89 -4.03 -0.04
N VAL A 37 -9.66 -2.99 0.23
CA VAL A 37 -10.46 -2.84 1.43
C VAL A 37 -11.93 -3.01 1.08
N ASP A 38 -12.66 -3.78 1.88
CA ASP A 38 -14.10 -3.93 1.72
C ASP A 38 -14.88 -2.72 2.27
N SER A 39 -16.20 -2.78 2.13
CA SER A 39 -17.11 -1.74 2.63
C SER A 39 -17.11 -1.57 4.15
N SER A 40 -16.61 -2.58 4.88
CA SER A 40 -16.49 -2.56 6.33
C SER A 40 -15.14 -2.01 6.80
N GLY A 41 -14.28 -1.56 5.88
CA GLY A 41 -12.94 -1.09 6.22
C GLY A 41 -11.98 -2.21 6.59
N THR A 42 -12.25 -3.45 6.14
CA THR A 42 -11.41 -4.63 6.39
C THR A 42 -10.64 -5.00 5.13
N ILE A 43 -9.40 -5.46 5.29
CA ILE A 43 -8.59 -5.94 4.16
C ILE A 43 -9.20 -7.24 3.64
N VAL A 44 -9.47 -7.28 2.33
CA VAL A 44 -9.96 -8.48 1.66
C VAL A 44 -8.79 -9.47 1.54
N ALA A 45 -8.92 -10.61 2.23
CA ALA A 45 -7.89 -11.65 2.23
C ALA A 45 -7.61 -12.15 0.80
N GLY A 46 -6.32 -12.39 0.48
CA GLY A 46 -5.90 -12.82 -0.86
C GLY A 46 -5.97 -11.74 -1.95
N SER A 47 -6.45 -10.53 -1.65
CA SER A 47 -6.53 -9.42 -2.62
C SER A 47 -5.24 -8.61 -2.72
N PHE A 48 -4.12 -9.18 -2.27
CA PHE A 48 -2.84 -8.50 -2.37
C PHE A 48 -2.41 -8.44 -3.83
N GLN A 49 -2.26 -7.22 -4.34
CA GLN A 49 -1.74 -6.99 -5.67
C GLN A 49 -0.32 -6.45 -5.54
N ALA A 50 0.66 -7.32 -5.82
CA ALA A 50 2.07 -6.93 -5.87
C ALA A 50 2.30 -5.98 -7.04
N ASN A 51 3.09 -4.95 -6.82
CA ASN A 51 3.48 -4.03 -7.89
C ASN A 51 4.68 -4.62 -8.65
N PRO A 52 4.55 -4.95 -9.94
CA PRO A 52 5.66 -5.51 -10.72
C PRO A 52 6.82 -4.53 -10.92
N LYS A 53 6.61 -3.23 -10.68
CA LYS A 53 7.64 -2.20 -10.72
C LYS A 53 8.36 -2.03 -9.39
N TYR A 54 7.95 -2.75 -8.34
CA TYR A 54 8.59 -2.70 -7.04
C TYR A 54 10.05 -3.14 -7.15
N LYS A 55 10.98 -2.28 -6.74
CA LYS A 55 12.41 -2.57 -6.74
C LYS A 55 12.93 -2.42 -5.31
N PRO A 56 13.06 -3.52 -4.55
CA PRO A 56 13.49 -3.47 -3.16
C PRO A 56 14.93 -2.95 -2.98
N ASN A 57 15.77 -2.98 -4.02
CA ASN A 57 17.18 -2.58 -3.95
C ASN A 57 17.45 -1.11 -4.32
N HIS A 58 16.49 -0.20 -4.15
CA HIS A 58 16.76 1.24 -4.23
C HIS A 58 17.10 1.82 -2.84
N ASP A 59 17.86 1.07 -2.04
CA ASP A 59 18.61 1.62 -0.90
C ASP A 59 19.74 2.51 -1.47
N LYS A 60 19.64 3.82 -1.26
CA LYS A 60 20.77 4.74 -1.30
C LYS A 60 21.13 5.12 0.13
#